data_AF-A0A1B6DHI5-F1
#
_entry.id   AF-A0A1B6DHI5-F1
#
_cell.length_a   1.000
_cell.length_b   1.000
_cell.length_c   1.000
_cell.angle_alpha   90.00
_cell.angle_beta   90.00
_cell.angle_gamma   90.00
#
_symmetry.space_group_name_H-M   'P 1'
#
loop_
_entity.id
_entity.type
_entity.pdbx_description
1 polymer ?
#
loop_
_entity_poly.entity_id
_entity_poly.type
_entity_poly.pdbx_seq_one_letter_code
_entity_poly.pdbx_strand_id
1 'polypeptide(L)'
;MGQTGSNFGQTPRSSSGNSGTNNLPPLLFHEVHGENIRVSRDGTVARRASSFCKGVTFTNRPVKNSEKVYIKFLTVSNNWSGVIRFGFTCNDPSNLRNALPKYACPDLTNKTGYWAKALAEKFVEKDCILFYYVTTAGDIHFGINGEEKGIFLSGVETRGPLWAMIDVYGNTTAIELMDARHQLNNSRRVVNNHNSGASTPDPAERLIVQSMS
;
A
#
# COMPACT_ATOMS: atom_id res chain seq x y z
N MET A 1 -33.96 -20.36 -50.12
CA MET A 1 -33.10 -20.79 -48.99
C MET A 1 -32.27 -19.57 -48.59
N GLY A 2 -32.66 -18.91 -47.50
CA GLY A 2 -32.08 -17.64 -47.06
C GLY A 2 -30.77 -17.84 -46.31
N GLN A 3 -29.77 -17.01 -46.63
CA GLN A 3 -28.54 -16.86 -45.87
C GLN A 3 -28.80 -15.92 -44.68
N THR A 4 -28.41 -16.32 -43.48
CA THR A 4 -28.34 -15.43 -42.31
C THR A 4 -26.95 -15.52 -41.70
N GLY A 5 -26.21 -14.42 -41.82
CA GLY A 5 -24.96 -14.20 -41.08
C GLY A 5 -25.25 -13.98 -39.61
N SER A 6 -24.39 -14.52 -38.74
CA SER A 6 -24.41 -14.23 -37.31
C SER A 6 -23.22 -13.37 -36.93
N ASN A 7 -23.58 -12.22 -36.37
CA ASN A 7 -22.74 -11.09 -36.02
C ASN A 7 -21.99 -11.33 -34.70
N PHE A 8 -20.88 -10.63 -34.55
CA PHE A 8 -19.96 -10.61 -33.41
C PHE A 8 -20.67 -10.47 -32.05
N GLY A 9 -20.43 -11.43 -31.15
CA GLY A 9 -20.70 -11.31 -29.72
C GLY A 9 -19.40 -11.14 -28.95
N GLN A 10 -18.96 -9.89 -28.76
CA GLN A 10 -17.88 -9.57 -27.82
C GLN A 10 -18.34 -9.94 -26.40
N THR A 11 -17.66 -10.88 -25.77
CA THR A 11 -17.80 -11.15 -24.33
C THR A 11 -17.41 -9.89 -23.55
N PRO A 12 -18.24 -9.41 -22.61
CA PRO A 12 -17.80 -8.34 -21.72
C PRO A 12 -16.67 -8.90 -20.87
N ARG A 13 -15.46 -8.36 -21.05
CA ARG A 13 -14.36 -8.53 -20.09
C ARG A 13 -14.86 -8.03 -18.75
N SER A 14 -15.22 -8.94 -17.86
CA SER A 14 -15.42 -8.63 -16.44
C SER A 14 -14.09 -8.06 -15.95
N SER A 15 -14.05 -6.74 -15.80
CA SER A 15 -13.06 -6.10 -14.95
C SER A 15 -13.25 -6.72 -13.57
N SER A 16 -12.29 -7.55 -13.17
CA SER A 16 -12.17 -8.11 -11.82
C SER A 16 -11.87 -6.94 -10.88
N GLY A 17 -12.85 -6.07 -10.68
CA GLY A 17 -12.81 -4.99 -9.72
C GLY A 17 -12.78 -5.60 -8.34
N ASN A 18 -11.87 -5.08 -7.52
CA ASN A 18 -11.53 -5.41 -6.13
C ASN A 18 -12.71 -5.32 -5.12
N SER A 19 -13.93 -5.69 -5.50
CA SER A 19 -15.16 -5.44 -4.76
C SER A 19 -15.22 -6.13 -3.39
N GLY A 20 -14.46 -7.21 -3.19
CA GLY A 20 -14.44 -7.97 -1.92
C GLY A 20 -13.67 -7.31 -0.77
N THR A 21 -12.76 -6.37 -1.05
CA THR A 21 -11.93 -5.72 -0.01
C THR A 21 -12.49 -4.37 0.46
N ASN A 22 -13.45 -3.80 -0.28
CA ASN A 22 -13.91 -2.42 -0.06
C ASN A 22 -14.79 -2.25 1.19
N ASN A 23 -15.28 -3.35 1.78
CA ASN A 23 -16.16 -3.35 2.95
C ASN A 23 -15.49 -3.90 4.22
N LEU A 24 -14.17 -4.08 4.21
CA LEU A 24 -13.45 -4.57 5.39
C LEU A 24 -13.35 -3.46 6.45
N PRO A 25 -13.36 -3.82 7.76
CA PRO A 25 -13.02 -2.87 8.81
C PRO A 25 -11.64 -2.24 8.54
N PRO A 26 -11.41 -0.96 8.88
CA PRO A 26 -10.11 -0.33 8.70
C PRO A 26 -8.97 -1.15 9.34
N LEU A 27 -7.81 -1.14 8.70
CA LEU A 27 -6.60 -1.67 9.30
C LEU A 27 -6.09 -0.68 10.35
N LEU A 28 -5.87 -1.18 11.56
CA LEU A 28 -5.24 -0.46 12.66
C LEU A 28 -3.94 -1.17 13.06
N PHE A 29 -3.12 -0.54 13.87
CA PHE A 29 -1.98 -1.19 14.49
C PHE A 29 -2.42 -2.14 15.60
N HIS A 30 -1.80 -3.31 15.66
CA HIS A 30 -1.97 -4.27 16.74
C HIS A 30 -1.42 -3.72 18.06
N GLU A 31 -1.98 -4.13 19.19
CA GLU A 31 -1.46 -3.81 20.52
C GLU A 31 -0.07 -4.42 20.79
N VAL A 32 0.35 -5.41 20.00
CA VAL A 32 1.67 -6.03 20.11
C VAL A 32 2.56 -5.32 19.12
N HIS A 33 3.55 -4.61 19.64
CA HIS A 33 4.51 -3.84 18.88
C HIS A 33 5.84 -3.75 19.65
N GLY A 34 6.88 -3.28 18.97
CA GLY A 34 8.18 -3.09 19.56
C GLY A 34 8.16 -2.07 20.70
N GLU A 35 9.09 -2.23 21.63
CA GLU A 35 9.17 -1.46 22.88
C GLU A 35 9.22 0.06 22.67
N ASN A 36 9.86 0.49 21.58
CA ASN A 36 10.03 1.90 21.25
C ASN A 36 8.87 2.49 20.45
N ILE A 37 7.86 1.68 20.12
CA ILE A 37 6.66 2.13 19.46
C ILE A 37 5.63 2.64 20.46
N ARG A 38 4.99 3.73 20.08
CA ARG A 38 3.77 4.26 20.69
C ARG A 38 2.70 4.31 19.62
N VAL A 39 1.61 3.60 19.86
CA VAL A 39 0.44 3.60 19.00
C VAL A 39 -0.56 4.64 19.53
N SER A 40 -1.21 5.38 18.63
CA SER A 40 -2.26 6.35 18.97
C SER A 40 -3.50 5.65 19.55
N ARG A 41 -4.34 6.42 20.27
CA ARG A 41 -5.54 5.87 20.93
C ARG A 41 -6.55 5.25 19.96
N ASP A 42 -6.65 5.79 18.75
CA ASP A 42 -7.49 5.29 17.66
C ASP A 42 -6.83 4.15 16.86
N GLY A 43 -5.59 3.78 17.19
CA GLY A 43 -4.85 2.69 16.56
C GLY A 43 -4.32 3.00 15.16
N THR A 44 -4.47 4.22 14.64
CA THR A 44 -4.14 4.55 13.24
C THR A 44 -2.68 4.97 13.05
N VAL A 45 -2.01 5.45 14.10
CA VAL A 45 -0.65 6.00 14.03
C VAL A 45 0.30 5.21 14.91
N ALA A 46 1.46 4.85 14.36
CA ALA A 46 2.59 4.29 15.11
C ALA A 46 3.78 5.24 15.03
N ARG A 47 4.33 5.60 16.19
CA ARG A 47 5.50 6.48 16.32
C ARG A 47 6.61 5.77 17.08
N ARG A 48 7.83 5.78 16.53
CA ARG A 48 9.05 5.40 17.24
C ARG A 48 9.45 6.56 18.15
N ALA A 49 9.25 6.40 19.45
CA ALA A 49 9.46 7.45 20.45
C ALA A 49 10.94 7.61 20.84
N SER A 50 11.74 6.55 20.74
CA SER A 50 13.18 6.60 21.07
C SER A 50 13.99 5.56 20.29
N SER A 51 15.31 5.72 20.28
CA SER A 51 16.27 4.81 19.64
C SER A 51 16.06 4.63 18.11
N PHE A 52 16.82 3.72 17.53
CA PHE A 52 16.78 3.33 16.11
C PHE A 52 16.21 1.92 15.89
N CYS A 53 15.80 1.22 16.95
CA CYS A 53 15.46 -0.20 16.90
C CYS A 53 14.22 -0.52 17.73
N LYS A 54 13.82 -1.80 17.76
CA LYS A 54 12.59 -2.27 18.41
C LYS A 54 11.36 -1.51 17.88
N GLY A 55 11.31 -1.36 16.56
CA GLY A 55 10.31 -0.57 15.83
C GLY A 55 9.23 -1.39 15.13
N VAL A 56 9.19 -2.71 15.36
CA VAL A 56 8.29 -3.64 14.65
C VAL A 56 6.83 -3.43 15.08
N THR A 57 5.93 -3.38 14.12
CA THR A 57 4.48 -3.28 14.29
C THR A 57 3.77 -4.24 13.35
N PHE A 58 2.51 -4.54 13.67
CA PHE A 58 1.65 -5.42 12.89
C PHE A 58 0.27 -4.79 12.70
N THR A 59 -0.50 -5.26 11.72
CA THR A 59 -1.93 -4.95 11.63
C THR A 59 -2.72 -5.63 12.76
N ASN A 60 -3.81 -5.02 13.21
CA ASN A 60 -4.66 -5.55 14.28
C ASN A 60 -5.48 -6.78 13.87
N ARG A 61 -5.56 -7.07 12.57
CA ARG A 61 -6.23 -8.24 12.01
C ARG A 61 -5.45 -8.79 10.81
N PRO A 62 -5.74 -10.04 10.39
CA PRO A 62 -5.27 -10.55 9.12
C PRO A 62 -5.73 -9.65 7.95
N VAL A 63 -4.83 -9.50 6.98
CA VAL A 63 -5.03 -8.86 5.69
C VAL A 63 -5.44 -9.94 4.69
N LYS A 64 -6.46 -9.67 3.88
CA LYS A 64 -6.88 -10.60 2.82
C LYS A 64 -5.93 -10.51 1.62
N ASN A 65 -5.87 -11.57 0.82
CA ASN A 65 -5.16 -11.53 -0.45
C ASN A 65 -5.72 -10.39 -1.31
N SER A 66 -4.81 -9.64 -1.96
CA SER A 66 -5.11 -8.44 -2.75
C SER A 66 -5.74 -7.27 -1.99
N GLU A 67 -5.83 -7.33 -0.65
CA GLU A 67 -6.16 -6.18 0.17
C GLU A 67 -4.93 -5.27 0.29
N LYS A 68 -5.11 -4.00 -0.08
CA LYS A 68 -4.04 -3.00 -0.03
C LYS A 68 -3.90 -2.42 1.37
N VAL A 69 -2.69 -2.51 1.90
CA VAL A 69 -2.27 -1.81 3.11
C VAL A 69 -1.69 -0.47 2.69
N TYR A 70 -2.29 0.62 3.16
CA TYR A 70 -1.85 1.98 2.87
C TYR A 70 -1.14 2.59 4.08
N ILE A 71 0.07 3.10 3.87
CA ILE A 71 0.92 3.68 4.91
C ILE A 71 1.33 5.08 4.48
N LYS A 72 0.98 6.10 5.28
CA LYS A 72 1.49 7.45 5.10
C LYS A 72 2.70 7.69 5.99
N PHE A 73 3.76 8.28 5.42
CA PHE A 73 4.95 8.68 6.18
C PHE A 73 4.73 10.04 6.85
N LEU A 74 4.37 10.04 8.14
CA LEU A 74 4.05 11.26 8.87
C LEU A 74 5.28 12.06 9.29
N THR A 75 6.36 11.36 9.67
CA THR A 75 7.59 12.01 10.11
C THR A 75 8.80 11.26 9.56
N VAL A 76 9.58 11.97 8.76
CA VAL A 76 10.88 11.54 8.24
C VAL A 76 11.94 12.48 8.82
N SER A 77 13.03 11.91 9.32
CA SER A 77 14.10 12.61 10.03
C SER A 77 15.44 12.35 9.36
N ASN A 78 16.21 13.41 9.16
CA ASN A 78 17.57 13.33 8.59
C ASN A 78 18.63 12.93 9.64
N ASN A 79 18.24 12.75 10.91
CA ASN A 79 19.15 12.40 12.00
C ASN A 79 19.39 10.89 12.10
N TRP A 80 18.72 10.09 11.28
CA TRP A 80 18.82 8.63 11.29
C TRP A 80 19.16 8.13 9.90
N SER A 81 20.08 7.17 9.83
CA SER A 81 20.37 6.44 8.61
C SER A 81 19.49 5.20 8.48
N GLY A 82 19.29 4.78 7.23
CA GLY A 82 18.46 3.63 6.88
C GLY A 82 16.97 3.96 6.83
N VAL A 83 16.19 2.92 6.54
CA VAL A 83 14.86 3.06 5.93
C VAL A 83 13.89 2.04 6.49
N ILE A 84 12.60 2.36 6.41
CA ILE A 84 11.51 1.48 6.80
C ILE A 84 11.61 0.11 6.09
N ARG A 85 11.21 -0.96 6.80
CA ARG A 85 11.07 -2.31 6.23
C ARG A 85 9.63 -2.74 6.36
N PHE A 86 9.12 -3.47 5.37
CA PHE A 86 7.74 -3.94 5.39
C PHE A 86 7.59 -5.27 4.67
N GLY A 87 6.47 -5.95 4.95
CA GLY A 87 6.03 -7.15 4.29
C GLY A 87 4.93 -7.83 5.10
N PHE A 88 4.96 -9.17 5.21
CA PHE A 88 3.92 -9.95 5.86
C PHE A 88 4.49 -11.00 6.82
N THR A 89 3.64 -11.46 7.74
CA THR A 89 3.89 -12.63 8.59
C THR A 89 2.67 -13.52 8.62
N CYS A 90 2.86 -14.84 8.67
CA CYS A 90 1.78 -15.80 8.96
C CYS A 90 1.72 -16.19 10.44
N ASN A 91 2.62 -15.64 11.26
CA ASN A 91 2.63 -15.81 12.70
C ASN A 91 1.72 -14.75 13.34
N ASP A 92 0.74 -15.20 14.15
CA ASP A 92 -0.16 -14.30 14.87
C ASP A 92 0.62 -13.38 15.82
N PRO A 93 0.51 -12.04 15.69
CA PRO A 93 1.19 -11.08 16.56
C PRO A 93 0.92 -11.27 18.05
N SER A 94 -0.25 -11.82 18.43
CA SER A 94 -0.61 -12.08 19.82
C SER A 94 0.37 -13.03 20.52
N ASN A 95 0.98 -13.94 19.75
CA ASN A 95 1.96 -14.90 20.25
C ASN A 95 3.37 -14.30 20.43
N LEU A 96 3.59 -13.06 19.99
CA LEU A 96 4.88 -12.39 20.04
C LEU A 96 5.01 -11.40 21.21
N ARG A 97 4.00 -11.34 22.09
CA ARG A 97 4.02 -10.47 23.25
C ARG A 97 5.27 -10.74 24.10
N ASN A 98 6.05 -9.69 24.36
CA ASN A 98 7.34 -9.73 25.07
C ASN A 98 8.47 -10.53 24.39
N ALA A 99 8.26 -11.05 23.18
CA ALA A 99 9.25 -11.85 22.44
C ALA A 99 9.70 -11.19 21.13
N LEU A 100 9.33 -9.92 20.90
CA LEU A 100 9.72 -9.20 19.70
C LEU A 100 11.22 -8.87 19.71
N PRO A 101 11.94 -9.19 18.61
CA PRO A 101 13.35 -8.93 18.51
C PRO A 101 13.64 -7.44 18.25
N LYS A 102 14.94 -7.13 18.18
CA LYS A 102 15.41 -5.76 18.00
C LYS A 102 15.12 -5.24 16.58
N TYR A 103 15.16 -6.10 15.57
CA TYR A 103 14.95 -5.74 14.17
C TYR A 103 14.01 -6.72 13.46
N ALA A 104 13.28 -6.29 12.43
CA ALA A 104 12.58 -7.25 11.57
C ALA A 104 13.55 -8.04 10.69
N CYS A 105 14.57 -7.37 10.13
CA CYS A 105 15.63 -8.00 9.36
C CYS A 105 16.97 -7.85 10.09
N PRO A 106 17.72 -8.94 10.34
CA PRO A 106 17.43 -10.31 9.93
C PRO A 106 16.59 -11.11 10.95
N ASP A 107 16.38 -10.61 12.17
CA ASP A 107 15.94 -11.44 13.31
C ASP A 107 14.59 -12.15 13.10
N LEU A 108 13.59 -11.47 12.51
CA LEU A 108 12.32 -12.10 12.16
C LEU A 108 12.42 -12.83 10.82
N THR A 109 13.00 -12.22 9.80
CA THR A 109 13.07 -12.81 8.45
C THR A 109 13.95 -14.07 8.35
N ASN A 110 14.81 -14.34 9.34
CA ASN A 110 15.54 -15.61 9.45
C ASN A 110 14.69 -16.74 10.05
N LYS A 111 13.50 -16.42 10.59
CA LYS A 111 12.54 -17.38 11.12
C LYS A 111 11.50 -17.69 10.04
N THR A 112 10.90 -18.88 10.12
CA THR A 112 9.83 -19.29 9.22
C THR A 112 8.60 -18.40 9.39
N GLY A 113 7.97 -18.05 8.28
CA GLY A 113 6.69 -17.33 8.30
C GLY A 113 6.81 -15.81 8.43
N TYR A 114 8.00 -15.23 8.17
CA TYR A 114 8.22 -13.78 8.14
C TYR A 114 8.88 -13.39 6.82
N TRP A 115 8.31 -12.40 6.15
CA TRP A 115 8.76 -11.92 4.86
C TRP A 115 8.79 -10.40 4.87
N ALA A 116 9.98 -9.79 4.83
CA ALA A 116 10.11 -8.34 4.76
C ALA A 116 11.42 -7.92 4.11
N LYS A 117 11.42 -6.71 3.55
CA LYS A 117 12.61 -6.08 2.96
C LYS A 117 12.58 -4.57 3.20
N ALA A 118 13.75 -3.95 3.13
CA ALA A 118 13.91 -2.50 3.20
C ALA A 118 13.35 -1.81 1.94
N LEU A 119 12.58 -0.73 2.15
CA LEU A 119 12.18 0.17 1.07
C LEU A 119 13.40 0.94 0.55
N ALA A 120 13.50 1.19 -0.75
CA ALA A 120 14.57 2.06 -1.25
C ALA A 120 14.41 3.50 -0.72
N GLU A 121 15.51 4.10 -0.26
CA GLU A 121 15.52 5.41 0.41
C GLU A 121 14.87 6.53 -0.40
N LYS A 122 15.03 6.51 -1.73
CA LYS A 122 14.41 7.46 -2.67
C LYS A 122 12.88 7.52 -2.63
N PHE A 123 12.22 6.55 -1.99
CA PHE A 123 10.77 6.51 -1.85
C PHE A 123 10.29 6.98 -0.47
N VAL A 124 11.22 7.33 0.43
CA VAL A 124 10.92 7.70 1.81
C VAL A 124 10.95 9.22 1.94
N GLU A 125 9.83 9.84 1.61
CA GLU A 125 9.63 11.27 1.79
C GLU A 125 8.41 11.55 2.67
N LYS A 126 8.44 12.66 3.41
CA LYS A 126 7.31 13.05 4.26
C LYS A 126 6.05 13.19 3.40
N ASP A 127 4.92 12.74 3.94
CA ASP A 127 3.60 12.71 3.31
C ASP A 127 3.43 11.76 2.12
N CYS A 128 4.48 11.06 1.69
CA CYS A 128 4.32 9.98 0.71
C CYS A 128 3.45 8.85 1.29
N ILE A 129 2.66 8.25 0.40
CA ILE A 129 1.77 7.14 0.68
C ILE A 129 2.33 5.90 0.00
N LEU A 130 2.90 5.00 0.79
CA LEU A 130 3.19 3.63 0.37
C LEU A 130 1.89 2.84 0.35
N PHE A 131 1.68 2.04 -0.69
CA PHE A 131 0.73 0.94 -0.62
C PHE A 131 1.42 -0.36 -0.99
N TYR A 132 0.99 -1.46 -0.37
CA TYR A 132 1.44 -2.80 -0.75
C TYR A 132 0.35 -3.83 -0.47
N TYR A 133 0.44 -4.95 -1.17
CA TYR A 133 -0.51 -6.06 -1.07
C TYR A 133 0.18 -7.35 -1.48
N VAL A 134 -0.35 -8.49 -1.06
CA VAL A 134 0.11 -9.81 -1.48
C VAL A 134 -0.88 -10.42 -2.47
N THR A 135 -0.38 -10.98 -3.56
CA THR A 135 -1.18 -11.73 -4.53
C THR A 135 -1.46 -13.15 -4.04
N THR A 136 -2.40 -13.85 -4.65
CA THR A 136 -2.61 -15.28 -4.37
C THR A 136 -1.40 -16.14 -4.71
N ALA A 137 -0.56 -15.71 -5.66
CA ALA A 137 0.69 -16.37 -6.02
C ALA A 137 1.81 -16.19 -4.99
N GLY A 138 1.61 -15.37 -3.96
CA GLY A 138 2.61 -15.10 -2.92
C GLY A 138 3.60 -14.00 -3.31
N ASP A 139 3.26 -13.16 -4.29
CA ASP A 139 4.03 -11.97 -4.66
C ASP A 139 3.54 -10.76 -3.88
N ILE A 140 4.45 -10.08 -3.20
CA ILE A 140 4.20 -8.77 -2.59
C ILE A 140 4.43 -7.72 -3.68
N HIS A 141 3.38 -6.98 -4.03
CA HIS A 141 3.46 -5.80 -4.87
C HIS A 141 3.47 -4.54 -4.02
N PHE A 142 4.13 -3.49 -4.49
CA PHE A 142 4.11 -2.19 -3.83
C PHE A 142 4.00 -1.03 -4.82
N GLY A 143 3.62 0.14 -4.31
CA GLY A 143 3.61 1.38 -5.04
C GLY A 143 3.67 2.60 -4.12
N ILE A 144 3.95 3.76 -4.70
CA ILE A 144 4.13 5.03 -3.98
C ILE A 144 3.20 6.06 -4.63
N ASN A 145 2.43 6.79 -3.81
CA ASN A 145 1.54 7.88 -4.24
C ASN A 145 0.56 7.46 -5.35
N GLY A 146 0.07 6.22 -5.28
CA GLY A 146 -0.88 5.66 -6.26
C GLY A 146 -0.21 5.03 -7.50
N GLU A 147 1.10 5.19 -7.68
CA GLU A 147 1.84 4.59 -8.79
C GLU A 147 2.42 3.21 -8.38
N GLU A 148 2.05 2.16 -9.09
CA GLU A 148 2.56 0.81 -8.85
C GLU A 148 4.01 0.66 -9.34
N LYS A 149 4.88 0.10 -8.50
CA LYS A 149 6.31 -0.11 -8.79
C LYS A 149 6.64 -1.58 -9.11
N GLY A 150 5.70 -2.49 -8.87
CA GLY A 150 5.82 -3.92 -9.20
C GLY A 150 6.13 -4.80 -8.00
N ILE A 151 6.73 -5.96 -8.28
CA ILE A 151 7.03 -7.00 -7.27
C ILE A 151 8.18 -6.53 -6.36
N PHE A 152 7.91 -6.54 -5.06
CA PHE A 152 8.85 -6.21 -4.00
C PHE A 152 9.59 -7.44 -3.46
N LEU A 153 8.84 -8.53 -3.28
CA LEU A 153 9.30 -9.80 -2.71
C LEU A 153 8.33 -10.91 -3.15
N SER A 154 8.83 -12.13 -3.35
CA SER A 154 8.02 -13.31 -3.71
C SER A 154 8.20 -14.43 -2.69
N GLY A 155 7.35 -15.46 -2.77
CA GLY A 155 7.46 -16.67 -1.95
C GLY A 155 6.77 -16.55 -0.59
N VAL A 156 5.79 -15.67 -0.46
CA VAL A 156 4.92 -15.59 0.72
C VAL A 156 3.94 -16.77 0.70
N GLU A 157 3.77 -17.46 1.83
CA GLU A 157 2.76 -18.50 2.00
C GLU A 157 1.37 -17.86 2.22
N THR A 158 0.43 -18.11 1.33
CA THR A 158 -0.88 -17.43 1.29
C THR A 158 -2.07 -18.32 1.62
N ARG A 159 -1.84 -19.58 2.02
CA ARG A 159 -2.92 -20.50 2.45
C ARG A 159 -3.48 -20.16 3.83
N GLY A 160 -2.71 -19.48 4.67
CA GLY A 160 -3.07 -19.09 6.02
C GLY A 160 -3.36 -17.60 6.18
N PRO A 161 -3.78 -17.16 7.38
CA PRO A 161 -3.91 -15.75 7.70
C PRO A 161 -2.55 -15.06 7.62
N LEU A 162 -2.53 -13.85 7.07
CA LEU A 162 -1.34 -13.00 6.99
C LEU A 162 -1.60 -11.67 7.68
N TRP A 163 -0.65 -11.21 8.49
CA TRP A 163 -0.66 -9.87 9.04
C TRP A 163 0.37 -9.02 8.31
N ALA A 164 0.04 -7.76 8.05
CA ALA A 164 1.03 -6.82 7.55
C ALA A 164 2.02 -6.53 8.67
N MET A 165 3.31 -6.58 8.36
CA MET A 165 4.41 -6.36 9.30
C MET A 165 5.23 -5.17 8.82
N ILE A 166 5.48 -4.22 9.72
CA ILE A 166 6.21 -2.99 9.42
C ILE A 166 7.25 -2.75 10.50
N ASP A 167 8.51 -2.53 10.12
CA ASP A 167 9.56 -2.08 11.04
C ASP A 167 9.78 -0.58 10.84
N VAL A 168 9.26 0.24 11.77
CA VAL A 168 9.43 1.69 11.77
C VAL A 168 10.88 2.02 12.13
N TYR A 169 11.74 1.93 11.12
CA TYR A 169 13.19 1.99 11.25
C TYR A 169 13.78 3.20 10.50
N GLY A 170 14.96 3.64 10.96
CA GLY A 170 15.78 4.62 10.27
C GLY A 170 15.13 5.99 10.20
N ASN A 171 15.22 6.66 9.05
CA ASN A 171 14.71 8.00 8.83
C ASN A 171 13.20 8.14 9.09
N THR A 172 12.41 7.08 8.93
CA THR A 172 10.97 7.10 9.23
C THR A 172 10.74 6.89 10.72
N THR A 173 10.09 7.87 11.37
CA THR A 173 9.84 7.87 12.82
C THR A 173 8.37 7.85 13.18
N ALA A 174 7.47 8.19 12.26
CA ALA A 174 6.04 8.04 12.46
C ALA A 174 5.33 7.68 11.15
N ILE A 175 4.38 6.76 11.25
CA ILE A 175 3.57 6.29 10.13
C ILE A 175 2.10 6.20 10.52
N GLU A 176 1.22 6.30 9.53
CA GLU A 176 -0.23 6.15 9.67
C GLU A 176 -0.73 5.04 8.76
N LEU A 177 -1.52 4.11 9.30
CA LEU A 177 -2.33 3.20 8.52
C LEU A 177 -3.57 3.94 8.02
N MET A 178 -3.66 4.13 6.71
CA MET A 178 -4.78 4.86 6.11
C MET A 178 -5.93 3.91 5.78
N ASP A 179 -7.16 4.42 5.88
CA ASP A 179 -8.34 3.71 5.39
C ASP A 179 -8.30 3.58 3.86
N ALA A 180 -8.22 2.33 3.39
CA ALA A 180 -8.20 1.99 1.96
C ALA A 180 -9.40 2.59 1.20
N ARG A 181 -10.56 2.72 1.85
CA ARG A 181 -11.79 3.27 1.24
C ARG A 181 -11.62 4.74 0.86
N HIS A 182 -10.93 5.51 1.69
CA HIS A 182 -10.63 6.92 1.39
C HIS A 182 -9.65 7.04 0.23
N GLN A 183 -8.67 6.13 0.13
CA GLN A 183 -7.68 6.14 -0.95
C GLN A 183 -8.29 5.78 -2.30
N LEU A 184 -9.14 4.75 -2.36
CA LEU A 184 -9.84 4.36 -3.59
C LEU A 184 -10.69 5.49 -4.15
N ASN A 185 -11.44 6.18 -3.28
CA ASN A 185 -12.27 7.32 -3.66
C ASN A 185 -11.43 8.49 -4.20
N ASN A 186 -10.29 8.78 -3.58
CA ASN A 186 -9.40 9.84 -4.04
C ASN A 186 -8.78 9.52 -5.41
N SER A 187 -8.32 8.29 -5.62
CA SER A 187 -7.79 7.86 -6.92
C SER A 187 -8.84 7.94 -8.05
N ARG A 188 -10.12 7.62 -7.80
CA ARG A 188 -11.19 7.80 -8.80
C ARG A 188 -11.40 9.26 -9.20
N ARG A 189 -11.29 10.20 -8.24
CA ARG A 189 -11.43 11.64 -8.53
C ARG A 189 -10.27 12.17 -9.39
N VAL A 190 -9.04 11.75 -9.10
CA VAL A 190 -7.86 12.19 -9.88
C VAL A 190 -7.92 11.69 -11.33
N VAL A 191 -8.36 10.44 -11.56
CA VAL A 191 -8.55 9.89 -12.90
C VAL A 191 -9.65 10.64 -13.66
N ASN A 192 -10.77 10.96 -13.01
CA ASN A 192 -11.85 11.72 -13.65
C ASN A 192 -11.41 13.14 -14.05
N ASN A 193 -10.59 13.81 -13.22
CA ASN A 193 -10.07 15.14 -13.54
C ASN A 193 -9.05 15.16 -14.68
N HIS A 194 -8.26 14.09 -14.87
CA HIS A 194 -7.35 13.99 -16.02
C HIS A 194 -8.10 13.73 -17.34
N ASN A 195 -9.30 13.14 -17.27
CA ASN A 195 -10.11 12.86 -18.45
C ASN A 195 -11.01 14.04 -18.89
N SER A 196 -11.13 15.09 -18.07
CA SER A 196 -11.85 16.32 -18.41
C SER A 196 -10.95 17.41 -19.00
N GLY A 197 -9.70 17.10 -19.33
CA GLY A 197 -8.72 18.02 -19.93
C GLY A 197 -8.73 18.09 -21.47
N ALA A 198 -9.71 17.49 -22.16
CA ALA A 198 -9.91 17.78 -23.58
C ALA A 198 -10.62 19.13 -23.73
N SER A 199 -9.85 20.20 -23.59
CA SER A 199 -10.28 21.57 -23.91
C SER A 199 -10.70 21.61 -25.38
N THR A 200 -11.99 21.79 -25.62
CA THR A 200 -12.53 22.31 -26.88
C THR A 200 -11.81 23.62 -27.22
N PRO A 201 -11.30 23.81 -28.44
CA PRO A 201 -10.66 25.08 -28.81
C PRO A 201 -11.68 26.23 -28.76
N ASP A 202 -11.20 27.38 -28.30
CA ASP A 202 -11.92 28.65 -28.15
C ASP A 202 -12.54 29.11 -29.48
N PRO A 203 -13.82 29.56 -29.51
CA PRO A 203 -14.46 30.07 -30.73
C PRO A 203 -13.77 31.28 -31.39
N ALA A 204 -12.80 31.93 -30.73
CA ALA A 204 -12.16 33.14 -31.23
C ALA A 204 -11.09 32.93 -32.34
N GLU A 205 -10.59 31.71 -32.58
CA GLU A 205 -9.58 31.47 -33.64
C GLU A 205 -10.16 31.14 -35.03
N ARG A 206 -11.48 31.10 -35.19
CA ARG A 206 -12.11 30.82 -36.49
C ARG A 206 -12.14 32.02 -37.46
N LEU A 207 -11.59 33.17 -37.09
CA LEU A 207 -11.66 34.39 -37.91
C LEU A 207 -10.29 34.93 -38.33
N ILE A 208 -9.36 34.07 -38.81
CA ILE A 208 -8.13 34.54 -39.49
C ILE A 208 -7.85 33.78 -40.81
N VAL A 209 -8.53 32.68 -41.13
CA VAL A 209 -8.19 31.87 -42.33
C VAL A 209 -9.04 32.20 -43.58
N GLN A 210 -9.69 33.37 -43.64
CA GLN A 210 -10.53 33.71 -44.81
C GLN A 210 -10.32 35.13 -45.35
N SER A 211 -9.06 35.56 -45.45
CA SER A 211 -8.67 36.69 -46.30
C SER A 211 -7.25 36.56 -46.86
N MET A 212 -6.96 35.49 -47.61
CA MET A 212 -5.93 35.51 -48.65
C MET A 212 -6.37 34.57 -49.78
N SER A 213 -7.04 35.14 -50.78
CA SER A 213 -7.20 34.62 -52.14
C SER A 213 -7.05 35.81 -53.06
#